data_AF-A0A935R0W7-F1
#
_entry.id   AF-A0A935R0W7-F1
#
_cell.length_a   1.000
_cell.length_b   1.000
_cell.length_c   1.000
_cell.angle_alpha   90.00
_cell.angle_beta   90.00
_cell.angle_gamma   90.00
#
_symmetry.space_group_name_H-M   'P 1'
#
loop_
_entity.id
_entity.type
_entity.pdbx_description
1 polymer ?
#
loop_
_entity_poly.entity_id
_entity_poly.type
_entity_poly.pdbx_seq_one_letter_code
_entity_poly.pdbx_strand_id
1 'polypeptide(L)'
;MFKEALGDATFKTLTADLGAKEESPVARLKRLADKLPGGKTRIYALRRRRDDDEEADDANDSVETGLSQTGGTPPPLSDARWPTFKKEKMEFLLALDLDQLPELRQGRPEAAAVALYLSSIDDNAAYTPHNKESAVVWLTREEAEAWAPLRAADPGDGLLVEAVDVPSAALYSSEDDGALHELHRLIYALPGRALGAPIWLQGDEDSGGEFLFQFDEALAYTNLGDSGVMYVFDDTAFWQCH
;
A
#
# COMPACT_ATOMS: atom_id res chain seq x y z
N MET A 1 -15.70 0.25 -16.61
CA MET A 1 -16.20 0.86 -17.86
C MET A 1 -16.64 -0.13 -18.96
N PHE A 2 -15.76 -0.92 -19.61
CA PHE A 2 -16.21 -1.86 -20.68
C PHE A 2 -17.01 -3.07 -20.17
N LYS A 3 -16.60 -3.64 -19.03
CA LYS A 3 -17.29 -4.76 -18.36
C LYS A 3 -18.67 -4.36 -17.84
N GLU A 4 -18.77 -3.19 -17.21
CA GLU A 4 -20.05 -2.62 -16.75
C GLU A 4 -21.02 -2.30 -17.90
N ALA A 5 -20.50 -1.87 -19.05
CA ALA A 5 -21.33 -1.58 -20.22
C ALA A 5 -21.84 -2.85 -20.93
N LEU A 6 -21.08 -3.95 -20.90
CA LEU A 6 -21.43 -5.21 -21.56
C LEU A 6 -22.19 -6.18 -20.65
N GLY A 7 -22.05 -6.04 -19.33
CA GLY A 7 -22.51 -7.02 -18.36
C GLY A 7 -21.58 -8.23 -18.26
N ASP A 8 -21.46 -8.80 -17.06
CA ASP A 8 -20.48 -9.85 -16.74
C ASP A 8 -20.57 -11.08 -17.66
N ALA A 9 -21.77 -11.51 -18.01
CA ALA A 9 -21.97 -12.68 -18.87
C ALA A 9 -21.42 -12.46 -20.28
N THR A 10 -21.74 -11.32 -20.90
CA THR A 10 -21.31 -10.98 -22.26
C THR A 10 -19.81 -10.69 -22.32
N PHE A 11 -19.27 -10.02 -21.30
CA PHE A 11 -17.82 -9.83 -21.18
C PHE A 11 -17.10 -11.18 -21.08
N LYS A 12 -17.57 -12.09 -20.22
CA LYS A 12 -16.96 -13.43 -20.05
C LYS A 12 -16.98 -14.24 -21.35
N THR A 13 -18.06 -14.19 -22.13
CA THR A 13 -18.14 -14.85 -23.45
C THR A 13 -17.18 -14.26 -24.46
N LEU A 14 -17.11 -12.92 -24.57
CA LEU A 14 -16.18 -12.24 -25.49
C LEU A 14 -14.72 -12.54 -25.14
N THR A 15 -14.37 -12.52 -23.86
CA THR A 15 -13.02 -12.81 -23.37
C THR A 15 -12.63 -14.27 -23.65
N ALA A 16 -13.56 -15.20 -23.48
CA ALA A 16 -13.37 -16.62 -23.82
C ALA A 16 -13.21 -16.82 -25.34
N ASP A 17 -14.04 -16.18 -26.17
CA ASP A 17 -14.01 -16.28 -27.63
C ASP A 17 -12.73 -15.67 -28.23
N LEU A 18 -12.19 -14.61 -27.60
CA LEU A 18 -10.93 -13.98 -27.98
C LEU A 18 -9.69 -14.73 -27.46
N GLY A 19 -9.86 -15.73 -26.60
CA GLY A 19 -8.76 -16.43 -25.93
C GLY A 19 -7.87 -15.52 -25.07
N ALA A 20 -8.33 -14.30 -24.77
CA ALA A 20 -7.57 -13.32 -24.02
C ALA A 20 -7.74 -13.63 -22.52
N LYS A 21 -6.65 -13.99 -21.83
CA LYS A 21 -6.68 -14.01 -20.36
C LYS A 21 -6.69 -12.57 -19.86
N GLU A 22 -7.61 -12.26 -18.95
CA GLU A 22 -7.61 -10.97 -18.25
C GLU A 22 -6.27 -10.82 -17.52
N GLU A 23 -5.49 -9.81 -17.93
CA GLU A 23 -4.18 -9.52 -17.34
C GLU A 23 -4.42 -8.69 -16.08
N SER A 24 -3.91 -9.16 -14.92
CA SER A 24 -4.02 -8.38 -13.68
C SER A 24 -3.28 -7.04 -13.81
N PRO A 25 -3.67 -5.99 -13.05
CA PRO A 25 -2.98 -4.71 -13.07
C PRO A 25 -1.46 -4.84 -12.83
N VAL A 26 -1.06 -5.70 -11.89
CA VAL A 26 0.36 -5.96 -11.57
C VAL A 26 1.06 -6.72 -12.69
N ALA A 27 0.42 -7.69 -13.33
CA ALA A 27 0.98 -8.39 -14.49
C ALA A 27 1.23 -7.43 -15.66
N ARG A 28 0.26 -6.54 -15.94
CA ARG A 28 0.39 -5.48 -16.94
C ARG A 28 1.54 -4.53 -16.60
N LEU A 29 1.65 -4.13 -15.34
CA LEU A 29 2.73 -3.29 -14.84
C LEU A 29 4.10 -3.94 -15.08
N LYS A 30 4.29 -5.19 -14.65
CA LYS A 30 5.52 -6.00 -14.86
C LYS A 30 5.88 -6.05 -16.35
N ARG A 31 4.91 -6.41 -17.21
CA ARG A 31 5.12 -6.52 -18.66
C ARG A 31 5.55 -5.22 -19.32
N LEU A 32 5.01 -4.08 -18.89
CA LEU A 32 5.40 -2.77 -19.44
C LEU A 32 6.75 -2.33 -18.91
N ALA A 33 7.01 -2.52 -17.61
CA ALA A 33 8.29 -2.21 -16.98
C ALA A 33 9.46 -2.97 -17.62
N ASP A 34 9.26 -4.22 -18.01
CA ASP A 34 10.30 -5.04 -18.66
C ASP A 34 10.69 -4.59 -20.06
N LYS A 35 9.82 -3.85 -20.74
CA LYS A 35 10.08 -3.35 -22.11
C LYS A 35 10.85 -2.04 -22.11
N LEU A 36 10.93 -1.35 -20.98
CA LEU A 36 11.51 -0.02 -20.89
C LEU A 36 12.98 -0.09 -20.44
N PRO A 37 13.89 0.62 -21.13
CA PRO A 37 15.29 0.68 -20.74
C PRO A 37 15.49 1.59 -19.52
N GLY A 38 16.66 1.47 -18.88
CA GLY A 38 17.11 2.36 -17.81
C GLY A 38 17.35 1.64 -16.48
N GLY A 39 17.76 2.42 -15.47
CA GLY A 39 17.86 1.94 -14.10
C GLY A 39 16.48 1.55 -13.58
N LYS A 40 16.38 0.38 -12.94
CA LYS A 40 15.16 -0.08 -12.29
C LYS A 40 15.25 0.14 -10.78
N THR A 41 14.12 0.49 -10.19
CA THR A 41 13.90 0.54 -8.75
C THR A 41 12.82 -0.48 -8.41
N ARG A 42 13.03 -1.22 -7.32
CA ARG A 42 12.01 -2.11 -6.79
C ARG A 42 10.95 -1.31 -6.05
N ILE A 43 9.70 -1.61 -6.37
CA ILE A 43 8.54 -1.24 -5.57
C ILE A 43 7.80 -2.51 -5.16
N TYR A 44 6.93 -2.38 -4.17
CA TYR A 44 6.02 -3.46 -3.78
C TYR A 44 4.59 -3.00 -3.98
N ALA A 45 3.86 -3.62 -4.90
CA ALA A 45 2.45 -3.37 -5.09
C ALA A 45 1.67 -3.99 -3.92
N LEU A 46 0.78 -3.21 -3.31
CA LEU A 46 -0.02 -3.59 -2.17
C LEU A 46 -1.49 -3.65 -2.60
N ARG A 47 -2.20 -4.70 -2.21
CA ARG A 47 -3.65 -4.82 -2.37
C ARG A 47 -4.25 -5.62 -1.23
N ARG A 48 -5.52 -5.37 -0.89
CA ARG A 48 -6.25 -6.26 0.00
C ARG A 48 -6.45 -7.63 -0.65
N ARG A 49 -6.35 -8.68 0.17
CA ARG A 49 -6.77 -10.03 -0.19
C ARG A 49 -8.28 -10.04 -0.33
N ARG A 50 -8.78 -10.70 -1.37
CA ARG A 50 -10.20 -10.96 -1.62
C ARG A 50 -10.49 -12.45 -1.42
N ASP A 51 -11.75 -12.77 -1.15
CA ASP A 51 -12.20 -14.16 -0.97
C ASP A 51 -11.95 -15.03 -2.21
N ASP A 52 -11.90 -14.45 -3.41
CA ASP A 52 -11.63 -15.14 -4.68
C ASP A 52 -10.14 -15.30 -5.01
N ASP A 53 -9.24 -14.74 -4.20
CA ASP A 53 -7.78 -14.94 -4.37
C ASP A 53 -7.32 -16.35 -3.97
N GLU A 54 -8.15 -17.13 -3.24
CA GLU A 54 -7.80 -18.49 -2.78
C GLU A 54 -7.59 -19.51 -3.93
N GLU A 55 -8.18 -19.29 -5.11
CA GLU A 55 -8.00 -20.18 -6.26
C GLU A 55 -6.69 -19.89 -7.05
N ALA A 56 -5.99 -18.79 -6.77
CA ALA A 56 -4.77 -18.40 -7.47
C ALA A 56 -3.47 -18.95 -6.81
N ASP A 57 -3.57 -19.56 -5.63
CA ASP A 57 -2.44 -20.00 -4.79
C ASP A 57 -1.63 -21.18 -5.38
N ASP A 58 -2.07 -21.80 -6.48
CA ASP A 58 -1.34 -22.92 -7.09
C ASP A 58 -0.21 -22.49 -8.06
N ALA A 59 -0.05 -21.21 -8.39
CA ALA A 59 0.88 -20.82 -9.47
C ALA A 59 1.69 -19.52 -9.30
N ASN A 60 1.57 -18.76 -8.21
CA ASN A 60 2.33 -17.50 -8.09
C ASN A 60 2.80 -17.24 -6.66
N ASP A 61 3.99 -16.64 -6.54
CA ASP A 61 4.75 -16.28 -5.32
C ASP A 61 4.02 -15.31 -4.34
N SER A 62 2.70 -15.36 -4.18
CA SER A 62 2.01 -14.65 -3.10
C SER A 62 2.37 -15.27 -1.77
N VAL A 63 3.39 -14.72 -1.12
CA VAL A 63 3.78 -15.04 0.25
C VAL A 63 2.55 -14.86 1.14
N GLU A 64 2.25 -15.84 2.00
CA GLU A 64 1.23 -15.75 3.06
C GLU A 64 1.20 -14.33 3.63
N THR A 65 0.01 -13.79 3.92
CA THR A 65 -0.23 -12.37 4.28
C THR A 65 0.51 -11.88 5.53
N GLY A 66 1.38 -12.69 6.15
CA GLY A 66 2.36 -12.29 7.16
C GLY A 66 1.75 -11.42 8.25
N LEU A 67 2.49 -10.40 8.67
CA LEU A 67 2.02 -9.29 9.52
C LEU A 67 1.25 -8.20 8.77
N SER A 68 1.23 -8.26 7.43
CA SER A 68 0.65 -7.21 6.59
C SER A 68 -0.89 -7.27 6.61
N GLN A 69 -1.53 -6.26 7.20
CA GLN A 69 -2.99 -6.17 7.27
C GLN A 69 -3.48 -4.72 7.36
N THR A 70 -4.74 -4.49 6.99
CA THR A 70 -5.49 -3.26 7.32
C THR A 70 -6.65 -3.57 8.26
N GLY A 71 -6.87 -2.73 9.26
CA GLY A 71 -7.89 -2.94 10.28
C GLY A 71 -7.62 -4.14 11.19
N GLY A 72 -8.67 -4.56 11.91
CA GLY A 72 -8.61 -5.63 12.91
C GLY A 72 -7.89 -5.24 14.19
N THR A 73 -7.51 -6.24 14.99
CA THR A 73 -6.89 -5.99 16.29
C THR A 73 -5.48 -5.38 16.14
N PRO A 74 -5.17 -4.26 16.84
CA PRO A 74 -3.87 -3.58 16.76
C PRO A 74 -2.74 -4.37 17.44
N PRO A 75 -1.48 -4.07 17.11
CA PRO A 75 -0.31 -4.55 17.85
C PRO A 75 -0.42 -4.23 19.35
N PRO A 76 0.01 -5.15 20.25
CA PRO A 76 -0.09 -4.96 21.69
C PRO A 76 0.99 -4.00 22.21
N LEU A 77 0.86 -2.72 21.90
CA LEU A 77 1.77 -1.68 22.37
C LEU A 77 1.52 -1.35 23.85
N SER A 78 2.59 -1.10 24.60
CA SER A 78 2.48 -0.51 25.94
C SER A 78 1.86 0.89 25.90
N ASP A 79 1.27 1.35 27.00
CA ASP A 79 0.67 2.70 27.09
C ASP A 79 1.66 3.83 26.77
N ALA A 80 2.95 3.64 27.08
CA ALA A 80 3.99 4.63 26.78
C ALA A 80 4.35 4.68 25.28
N ARG A 81 4.10 3.59 24.55
CA ARG A 81 4.37 3.48 23.11
C ARG A 81 3.14 3.75 22.25
N TRP A 82 1.94 3.65 22.82
CA TRP A 82 0.71 3.92 22.09
C TRP A 82 0.68 5.38 21.65
N PRO A 83 0.60 5.68 20.33
CA PRO A 83 0.60 7.05 19.87
C PRO A 83 -0.68 7.78 20.30
N THR A 84 -0.54 9.03 20.74
CA THR A 84 -1.69 9.80 21.23
C THR A 84 -1.83 11.13 20.52
N PHE A 85 -3.08 11.52 20.29
CA PHE A 85 -3.45 12.84 19.82
C PHE A 85 -4.41 13.47 20.84
N LYS A 86 -4.12 14.70 21.28
CA LYS A 86 -4.93 15.39 22.31
C LYS A 86 -5.21 14.54 23.58
N LYS A 87 -4.24 13.68 23.96
CA LYS A 87 -4.29 12.71 25.08
C LYS A 87 -5.20 11.50 24.87
N GLU A 88 -5.74 11.31 23.67
CA GLU A 88 -6.51 10.14 23.29
C GLU A 88 -5.62 9.20 22.48
N LYS A 89 -5.86 7.90 22.65
CA LYS A 89 -5.16 6.85 21.90
C LYS A 89 -5.58 6.93 20.44
N MET A 90 -4.61 7.01 19.53
CA MET A 90 -4.85 6.92 18.10
C MET A 90 -5.36 5.53 17.70
N GLU A 91 -6.09 5.47 16.60
CA GLU A 91 -6.65 4.28 16.00
C GLU A 91 -5.64 3.62 15.06
N PHE A 92 -5.57 2.30 15.09
CA PHE A 92 -4.71 1.52 14.21
C PHE A 92 -5.34 1.38 12.84
N LEU A 93 -4.61 1.80 11.79
CA LEU A 93 -5.09 1.71 10.43
C LEU A 93 -4.57 0.45 9.73
N LEU A 94 -3.26 0.29 9.63
CA LEU A 94 -2.63 -0.83 8.93
C LEU A 94 -1.22 -1.13 9.44
N ALA A 95 -0.72 -2.31 9.13
CA ALA A 95 0.70 -2.64 9.27
C ALA A 95 1.24 -3.34 8.02
N LEU A 96 2.54 -3.20 7.79
CA LEU A 96 3.29 -3.92 6.77
C LEU A 96 4.38 -4.78 7.42
N ASP A 97 4.46 -6.04 7.01
CA ASP A 97 5.49 -7.00 7.39
C ASP A 97 6.82 -6.68 6.69
N LEU A 98 7.88 -6.47 7.45
CA LEU A 98 9.19 -6.15 6.90
C LEU A 98 9.95 -7.38 6.41
N ASP A 99 9.54 -8.60 6.77
CA ASP A 99 10.07 -9.82 6.15
C ASP A 99 9.59 -9.95 4.69
N GLN A 100 8.46 -9.32 4.33
CA GLN A 100 7.97 -9.21 2.93
C GLN A 100 8.58 -8.02 2.17
N LEU A 101 9.19 -7.06 2.89
CA LEU A 101 9.69 -5.78 2.37
C LEU A 101 11.16 -5.56 2.80
N PRO A 102 12.10 -6.44 2.39
CA PRO A 102 13.45 -6.49 2.94
C PRO A 102 14.26 -5.19 2.75
N GLU A 103 13.99 -4.39 1.71
CA GLU A 103 14.66 -3.11 1.48
C GLU A 103 14.26 -2.06 2.53
N LEU A 104 12.99 -2.03 2.99
CA LEU A 104 12.58 -1.15 4.08
C LEU A 104 13.25 -1.52 5.41
N ARG A 105 13.62 -2.79 5.57
CA ARG A 105 14.28 -3.28 6.78
C ARG A 105 15.74 -2.84 6.89
N GLN A 106 16.39 -2.42 5.79
CA GLN A 106 17.84 -2.14 5.78
C GLN A 106 18.24 -1.04 6.78
N GLY A 107 17.38 -0.05 6.99
CA GLY A 107 17.60 1.03 7.97
C GLY A 107 17.25 0.65 9.42
N ARG A 108 16.46 -0.41 9.62
CA ARG A 108 15.88 -0.81 10.93
C ARG A 108 15.84 -2.34 11.07
N PRO A 109 17.00 -3.02 11.17
CA PRO A 109 17.09 -4.49 11.11
C PRO A 109 16.34 -5.21 12.25
N GLU A 110 16.13 -4.54 13.37
CA GLU A 110 15.39 -5.02 14.55
C GLU A 110 13.87 -4.91 14.42
N ALA A 111 13.38 -4.12 13.44
CA ALA A 111 11.95 -3.99 13.19
C ALA A 111 11.42 -5.22 12.43
N ALA A 112 10.28 -5.72 12.87
CA ALA A 112 9.54 -6.80 12.21
C ALA A 112 8.39 -6.29 11.34
N ALA A 113 7.81 -5.14 11.71
CA ALA A 113 6.73 -4.52 10.97
C ALA A 113 6.75 -2.99 11.16
N VAL A 114 6.09 -2.27 10.27
CA VAL A 114 5.76 -0.85 10.43
C VAL A 114 4.24 -0.70 10.47
N ALA A 115 3.73 -0.03 11.49
CA ALA A 115 2.31 0.18 11.73
C ALA A 115 1.97 1.67 11.63
N LEU A 116 0.83 1.98 11.02
CA LEU A 116 0.29 3.32 10.86
C LEU A 116 -0.93 3.52 11.77
N TYR A 117 -0.95 4.65 12.47
CA TYR A 117 -2.03 5.07 13.33
C TYR A 117 -2.52 6.46 12.92
N LEU A 118 -3.82 6.72 13.15
CA LEU A 118 -4.47 8.01 12.91
C LEU A 118 -5.22 8.48 14.16
N SER A 119 -5.36 9.79 14.33
CA SER A 119 -6.19 10.42 15.36
C SER A 119 -7.63 9.90 15.32
N SER A 120 -8.17 9.71 14.12
CA SER A 120 -9.47 9.10 13.82
C SER A 120 -9.44 8.59 12.38
N ILE A 121 -9.85 7.35 12.15
CA ILE A 121 -9.89 6.77 10.80
C ILE A 121 -10.91 7.50 9.90
N ASP A 122 -11.99 7.99 10.48
CA ASP A 122 -13.11 8.64 9.78
C ASP A 122 -12.98 10.17 9.68
N ASP A 123 -12.29 10.79 10.65
CA ASP A 123 -12.20 12.25 10.82
C ASP A 123 -10.81 12.68 11.31
N ASN A 124 -9.77 12.33 10.54
CA ASN A 124 -8.42 12.86 10.76
C ASN A 124 -8.17 14.09 9.88
N ALA A 125 -7.39 15.01 10.41
CA ALA A 125 -6.92 16.19 9.71
C ALA A 125 -5.44 16.06 9.33
N ALA A 126 -4.95 14.86 9.01
CA ALA A 126 -3.57 14.60 8.59
C ALA A 126 -3.25 15.13 7.17
N TYR A 127 -3.63 16.37 6.84
CA TYR A 127 -3.43 16.98 5.51
C TYR A 127 -2.07 17.68 5.35
N THR A 128 -1.23 17.69 6.40
CA THR A 128 0.11 18.29 6.36
C THR A 128 1.09 17.42 7.14
N PRO A 129 2.36 17.31 6.70
CA PRO A 129 3.41 16.64 7.45
C PRO A 129 3.52 17.16 8.89
N HIS A 130 3.85 16.28 9.84
CA HIS A 130 4.20 16.63 11.22
C HIS A 130 3.10 17.33 12.04
N ASN A 131 1.84 17.30 11.59
CA ASN A 131 0.73 17.89 12.34
C ASN A 131 0.23 17.02 13.51
N LYS A 132 0.84 15.83 13.69
CA LYS A 132 0.61 14.85 14.77
C LYS A 132 -0.77 14.19 14.75
N GLU A 133 -1.51 14.29 13.65
CA GLU A 133 -2.77 13.54 13.43
C GLU A 133 -2.49 12.08 13.01
N SER A 134 -1.25 11.76 12.69
CA SER A 134 -0.81 10.40 12.34
C SER A 134 0.43 10.02 13.14
N ALA A 135 0.70 8.72 13.21
CA ALA A 135 1.94 8.20 13.78
C ALA A 135 2.38 6.92 13.07
N VAL A 136 3.69 6.84 12.80
CA VAL A 136 4.34 5.66 12.25
C VAL A 136 5.10 4.96 13.38
N VAL A 137 4.73 3.71 13.66
CA VAL A 137 5.28 2.92 14.77
C VAL A 137 5.97 1.69 14.22
N TRP A 138 7.27 1.59 14.49
CA TRP A 138 8.06 0.41 14.14
C TRP A 138 7.94 -0.64 15.24
N LEU A 139 7.43 -1.81 14.87
CA LEU A 139 7.23 -2.93 15.78
C LEU A 139 8.50 -3.74 15.88
N THR A 140 8.90 -4.04 17.10
CA THR A 140 9.98 -5.01 17.35
C THR A 140 9.51 -6.43 17.03
N ARG A 141 10.45 -7.37 16.89
CA ARG A 141 10.09 -8.77 16.70
C ARG A 141 9.27 -9.36 17.85
N GLU A 142 9.59 -9.00 19.09
CA GLU A 142 8.84 -9.42 20.28
C GLU A 142 7.38 -8.93 20.23
N GLU A 143 7.15 -7.66 19.86
CA GLU A 143 5.80 -7.11 19.73
C GLU A 143 5.01 -7.77 18.60
N ALA A 144 5.67 -8.07 17.47
CA ALA A 144 5.05 -8.78 16.36
C ALA A 144 4.66 -10.23 16.72
N GLU A 145 5.53 -10.95 17.44
CA GLU A 145 5.25 -12.29 17.94
C GLU A 145 4.08 -12.29 18.95
N ALA A 146 4.03 -11.29 19.83
CA ALA A 146 2.93 -11.10 20.77
C ALA A 146 1.61 -10.73 20.07
N TRP A 147 1.68 -10.09 18.91
CA TRP A 147 0.52 -9.68 18.12
C TRP A 147 -0.15 -10.84 17.37
N ALA A 148 0.63 -11.80 16.87
CA ALA A 148 0.14 -12.92 16.08
C ALA A 148 -1.11 -13.63 16.67
N PRO A 149 -1.16 -14.04 17.95
CA PRO A 149 -2.36 -14.68 18.51
C PRO A 149 -3.57 -13.74 18.63
N LEU A 150 -3.36 -12.43 18.78
CA LEU A 150 -4.45 -11.45 18.87
C LEU A 150 -5.11 -11.24 17.51
N ARG A 151 -4.31 -11.17 16.45
CA ARG A 151 -4.79 -11.09 15.06
C ARG A 151 -5.59 -12.32 14.65
N ALA A 152 -5.24 -13.49 15.15
CA ALA A 152 -5.99 -14.71 14.85
C ALA A 152 -7.43 -14.68 15.40
N ALA A 153 -7.69 -13.89 16.46
CA ALA A 153 -9.02 -13.77 17.06
C ALA A 153 -9.91 -12.73 16.35
N ASP A 154 -9.31 -11.67 15.83
CA ASP A 154 -9.98 -10.58 15.11
C ASP A 154 -9.05 -10.09 13.99
N PRO A 155 -9.00 -10.85 12.88
CA PRO A 155 -8.13 -10.53 11.76
C PRO A 155 -8.66 -9.30 11.04
N GLY A 156 -7.75 -8.41 10.68
CA GLY A 156 -8.03 -7.40 9.64
C GLY A 156 -8.00 -8.05 8.25
N ASP A 157 -8.14 -7.21 7.23
CA ASP A 157 -7.96 -7.67 5.85
C ASP A 157 -6.47 -7.83 5.58
N GLY A 158 -6.04 -9.05 5.26
CA GLY A 158 -4.68 -9.35 4.87
C GLY A 158 -4.28 -8.57 3.62
N LEU A 159 -3.03 -8.10 3.57
CA LEU A 159 -2.49 -7.43 2.41
C LEU A 159 -1.60 -8.38 1.62
N LEU A 160 -1.82 -8.42 0.30
CA LEU A 160 -0.97 -9.10 -0.65
C LEU A 160 0.12 -8.13 -1.11
N VAL A 161 1.34 -8.63 -1.15
CA VAL A 161 2.55 -7.87 -1.42
C VAL A 161 3.25 -8.48 -2.63
N GLU A 162 3.35 -7.73 -3.72
CA GLU A 162 3.98 -8.21 -4.95
C GLU A 162 5.17 -7.31 -5.34
N ALA A 163 6.37 -7.89 -5.39
CA ALA A 163 7.55 -7.17 -5.86
C ALA A 163 7.46 -6.88 -7.38
N VAL A 164 7.81 -5.65 -7.75
CA VAL A 164 7.87 -5.19 -9.14
C VAL A 164 9.08 -4.29 -9.34
N ASP A 165 9.91 -4.59 -10.34
CA ASP A 165 11.00 -3.72 -10.74
C ASP A 165 10.55 -2.78 -11.85
N VAL A 166 10.47 -1.48 -11.57
CA VAL A 166 10.03 -0.44 -12.51
C VAL A 166 11.18 0.50 -12.87
N PRO A 167 11.25 1.04 -14.11
CA PRO A 167 12.18 2.12 -14.42
C PRO A 167 12.02 3.29 -13.45
N SER A 168 13.11 3.74 -12.82
CA SER A 168 13.04 4.78 -11.78
C SER A 168 12.42 6.09 -12.31
N ALA A 169 12.64 6.40 -13.58
CA ALA A 169 12.06 7.57 -14.25
C ALA A 169 10.52 7.56 -14.29
N ALA A 170 9.88 6.39 -14.23
CA ALA A 170 8.43 6.29 -14.21
C ALA A 170 7.81 6.83 -12.92
N LEU A 171 8.58 7.00 -11.84
CA LEU A 171 8.08 7.59 -10.58
C LEU A 171 7.99 9.11 -10.65
N TYR A 172 8.63 9.75 -11.62
CA TYR A 172 8.73 11.21 -11.75
C TYR A 172 8.13 11.77 -13.05
N SER A 173 7.45 10.93 -13.83
CA SER A 173 6.99 11.28 -15.17
C SER A 173 5.79 12.22 -15.15
N SER A 174 6.00 13.51 -15.39
CA SER A 174 4.95 14.50 -15.60
C SER A 174 4.61 14.67 -17.09
N GLU A 175 3.37 14.39 -17.48
CA GLU A 175 2.67 14.97 -18.65
C GLU A 175 2.99 14.48 -20.09
N ASP A 176 3.98 13.63 -20.35
CA ASP A 176 4.26 13.17 -21.73
C ASP A 176 3.43 11.94 -22.16
N ASP A 177 2.84 11.94 -23.36
CA ASP A 177 2.18 10.77 -23.95
C ASP A 177 3.20 9.71 -24.40
N GLY A 178 3.66 8.88 -23.46
CA GLY A 178 4.62 7.81 -23.72
C GLY A 178 4.46 6.61 -22.78
N ALA A 179 5.20 5.54 -23.07
CA ALA A 179 5.15 4.31 -22.29
C ALA A 179 5.60 4.52 -20.83
N LEU A 180 6.48 5.49 -20.56
CA LEU A 180 6.85 5.88 -19.18
C LEU A 180 5.68 6.51 -18.43
N HIS A 181 4.90 7.37 -19.08
CA HIS A 181 3.73 7.98 -18.46
C HIS A 181 2.56 6.99 -18.32
N GLU A 182 2.39 6.06 -19.27
CA GLU A 182 1.48 4.93 -19.07
C GLU A 182 1.88 4.13 -17.82
N LEU A 183 3.17 3.83 -17.67
CA LEU A 183 3.66 3.12 -16.48
C LEU A 183 3.45 3.96 -15.21
N HIS A 184 3.73 5.26 -15.24
CA HIS A 184 3.47 6.18 -14.13
C HIS A 184 2.01 6.12 -13.67
N ARG A 185 1.06 6.21 -14.61
CA ARG A 185 -0.38 6.10 -14.31
C ARG A 185 -0.76 4.75 -13.73
N LEU A 186 -0.16 3.66 -14.20
CA LEU A 186 -0.41 2.32 -13.65
C LEU A 186 0.15 2.17 -12.24
N ILE A 187 1.32 2.73 -11.94
CA ILE A 187 1.90 2.76 -10.60
C ILE A 187 1.01 3.60 -9.66
N TYR A 188 0.56 4.76 -10.12
CA TYR A 188 -0.33 5.63 -9.36
C TYR A 188 -1.69 4.98 -9.06
N ALA A 189 -2.23 4.23 -10.02
CA ALA A 189 -3.52 3.54 -9.87
C ALA A 189 -3.47 2.25 -9.02
N LEU A 190 -2.33 1.91 -8.43
CA LEU A 190 -2.26 0.82 -7.46
C LEU A 190 -2.95 1.26 -6.15
N PRO A 191 -3.75 0.39 -5.50
CA PRO A 191 -4.34 0.71 -4.20
C PRO A 191 -3.30 1.14 -3.16
N GLY A 192 -2.12 0.53 -3.20
CA GLY A 192 -0.95 1.11 -2.57
C GLY A 192 0.35 0.54 -3.09
N ARG A 193 1.45 1.18 -2.69
CA ARG A 193 2.79 0.70 -2.97
C ARG A 193 3.79 1.10 -1.89
N ALA A 194 4.74 0.22 -1.62
CA ALA A 194 5.91 0.54 -0.82
C ALA A 194 7.15 0.80 -1.69
N LEU A 195 8.08 1.59 -1.15
CA LEU A 195 9.34 2.02 -1.76
C LEU A 195 9.18 2.87 -3.04
N GLY A 196 10.32 3.27 -3.60
CA GLY A 196 10.42 4.19 -4.72
C GLY A 196 10.45 5.63 -4.24
N ALA A 197 9.76 6.51 -4.95
CA ALA A 197 9.58 7.91 -4.60
C ALA A 197 8.08 8.22 -4.60
N PRO A 198 7.57 9.16 -3.78
CA PRO A 198 6.15 9.52 -3.77
C PRO A 198 5.68 10.03 -5.14
N ILE A 199 4.43 9.72 -5.50
CA ILE A 199 3.74 10.30 -6.65
C ILE A 199 2.67 11.24 -6.09
N TRP A 200 2.98 12.53 -6.12
CA TRP A 200 2.21 13.59 -5.50
C TRP A 200 0.92 13.92 -6.26
N LEU A 201 -0.14 14.25 -5.53
CA LEU A 201 -1.42 14.64 -6.09
C LEU A 201 -1.52 16.16 -6.32
N GLN A 202 -1.15 16.95 -5.31
CA GLN A 202 -1.31 18.41 -5.32
C GLN A 202 0.03 19.18 -5.36
N GLY A 203 1.14 18.47 -5.45
CA GLY A 203 2.50 19.02 -5.44
C GLY A 203 3.37 18.37 -4.38
N ASP A 204 4.68 18.54 -4.54
CA ASP A 204 5.67 18.02 -3.59
C ASP A 204 5.55 18.74 -2.26
N GLU A 205 5.50 17.97 -1.17
CA GLU A 205 5.53 18.47 0.18
C GLU A 205 6.83 18.02 0.84
N ASP A 206 7.58 19.01 1.37
CA ASP A 206 8.75 18.75 2.20
C ASP A 206 8.30 18.05 3.49
N SER A 207 8.33 16.74 3.39
CA SER A 207 7.77 15.81 4.36
C SER A 207 8.78 15.47 5.43
N GLY A 208 10.08 15.69 5.18
CA GLY A 208 11.14 15.11 5.99
C GLY A 208 11.14 13.58 5.93
N GLY A 209 12.26 12.97 6.32
CA GLY A 209 12.35 11.52 6.46
C GLY A 209 12.46 10.72 5.15
N GLU A 210 12.42 9.40 5.30
CA GLU A 210 12.48 8.43 4.20
C GLU A 210 11.07 8.01 3.79
N PHE A 211 10.76 8.07 2.49
CA PHE A 211 9.48 7.58 1.96
C PHE A 211 9.37 6.06 2.13
N LEU A 212 8.33 5.61 2.84
CA LEU A 212 8.08 4.20 3.07
C LEU A 212 7.08 3.64 2.07
N PHE A 213 5.90 4.23 1.99
CA PHE A 213 4.81 3.77 1.13
C PHE A 213 3.74 4.85 0.92
N GLN A 214 2.87 4.64 -0.08
CA GLN A 214 1.65 5.43 -0.27
C GLN A 214 0.47 4.53 -0.58
N PHE A 215 -0.75 4.99 -0.30
CA PHE A 215 -1.97 4.23 -0.57
C PHE A 215 -3.22 5.12 -0.70
N ASP A 216 -4.28 4.56 -1.27
CA ASP A 216 -5.62 5.14 -1.34
C ASP A 216 -6.64 4.33 -0.50
N GLU A 217 -7.88 4.78 -0.50
CA GLU A 217 -9.00 4.16 0.23
C GLU A 217 -9.32 2.73 -0.27
N ALA A 218 -8.83 2.31 -1.43
CA ALA A 218 -8.99 0.95 -1.90
C ALA A 218 -8.07 -0.02 -1.15
N LEU A 219 -6.93 0.43 -0.59
CA LEU A 219 -6.07 -0.39 0.25
C LEU A 219 -6.54 -0.45 1.70
N ALA A 220 -6.91 0.68 2.28
CA ALA A 220 -7.20 0.79 3.72
C ALA A 220 -8.49 1.56 3.98
N TYR A 221 -9.23 1.11 5.00
CA TYR A 221 -10.48 1.74 5.42
C TYR A 221 -10.16 3.02 6.18
N THR A 222 -10.07 4.15 5.50
CA THR A 222 -9.95 5.49 6.09
C THR A 222 -10.50 6.52 5.14
N ASN A 223 -10.98 7.64 5.67
CA ASN A 223 -11.45 8.77 4.88
C ASN A 223 -10.25 9.65 4.48
N LEU A 224 -9.96 9.71 3.17
CA LEU A 224 -8.93 10.57 2.58
C LEU A 224 -9.54 11.70 1.74
N GLY A 225 -10.82 12.02 1.95
CA GLY A 225 -11.52 13.05 1.17
C GLY A 225 -11.94 12.57 -0.21
N ASP A 226 -11.98 13.48 -1.20
CA ASP A 226 -12.38 13.12 -2.57
C ASP A 226 -11.21 12.46 -3.31
N SER A 227 -11.17 11.13 -3.29
CA SER A 227 -10.17 10.31 -3.98
C SER A 227 -8.73 10.63 -3.56
N GLY A 228 -8.50 10.71 -2.25
CA GLY A 228 -7.19 11.06 -1.69
C GLY A 228 -6.17 9.93 -1.65
N VAL A 229 -4.92 10.34 -1.45
CA VAL A 229 -3.75 9.47 -1.30
C VAL A 229 -3.02 9.82 -0.02
N MET A 230 -2.77 8.83 0.83
CA MET A 230 -1.91 8.94 2.00
C MET A 230 -0.47 8.63 1.62
N TYR A 231 0.45 9.48 2.05
CA TYR A 231 1.90 9.33 1.94
C TYR A 231 2.48 9.05 3.32
N VAL A 232 3.31 8.02 3.41
CA VAL A 232 3.89 7.55 4.68
C VAL A 232 5.41 7.61 4.59
N PHE A 233 5.99 8.35 5.53
CA PHE A 233 7.42 8.53 5.74
C PHE A 233 7.83 7.90 7.07
N ASP A 234 9.12 7.82 7.36
CA ASP A 234 9.60 7.12 8.55
C ASP A 234 9.27 7.81 9.89
N ASP A 235 8.92 9.09 9.84
CA ASP A 235 8.57 9.94 10.99
C ASP A 235 7.22 10.66 10.88
N THR A 236 6.53 10.63 9.73
CA THR A 236 5.24 11.28 9.51
C THR A 236 4.38 10.53 8.49
N ALA A 237 3.06 10.74 8.55
CA ALA A 237 2.15 10.38 7.47
C ALA A 237 1.11 11.50 7.26
N PHE A 238 0.73 11.74 6.01
CA PHE A 238 -0.25 12.75 5.67
C PHE A 238 -0.89 12.43 4.32
N TRP A 239 -2.04 13.02 4.03
CA TRP A 239 -2.77 12.77 2.79
C TRP A 239 -3.04 14.06 2.02
N GLN A 240 -3.21 13.90 0.71
CA GLN A 240 -3.71 14.93 -0.21
C GLN A 240 -4.99 14.39 -0.88
N CYS A 241 -5.95 15.26 -1.20
CA CYS A 241 -7.15 14.91 -1.95
C CYS A 241 -7.34 15.84 -3.16
N HIS A 242 -8.33 15.59 -4.01
CA HIS A 242 -8.67 16.52 -5.10
C HIS A 242 -9.45 17.75 -4.64
#